data_AF-A0A0F8PMZ7-F1
#
_entry.id   AF-A0A0F8PMZ7-F1
#
_cell.length_a   1.000
_cell.length_b   1.000
_cell.length_c   1.000
_cell.angle_alpha   90.00
_cell.angle_beta   90.00
_cell.angle_gamma   90.00
#
_symmetry.space_group_name_H-M   'P 1'
#
loop_
_entity.id
_entity.type
_entity.pdbx_description
1 polymer ?
#
loop_
_entity_poly.entity_id
_entity_poly.type
_entity_poly.pdbx_seq_one_letter_code
_entity_poly.pdbx_strand_id
1 'polypeptide(L)'
;SIQNSGGYKNRLFLGDFNRDKIKDVLLESPTGGSGGFISYGIYSFVDNNPDTIISLEELSKGVDFEGEFIDGFKAHISNEETNSALTIDLSAKKPIYIGDVYDNEGKLLRPVGISASGYQLLRPIDYDRDGTYELEGYTRITGIANSDTVAVMISLRKYEEGKFIINRIKATSYM
;
A
#
# COMPACT_ATOMS: atom_id res chain seq x y z
N SER A 1 23.96 -15.90 23.99
CA SER A 1 22.55 -15.48 23.90
C SER A 1 22.51 -14.06 23.38
N ILE A 2 21.85 -13.80 22.26
CA ILE A 2 21.69 -12.41 21.80
C ILE A 2 20.55 -11.80 22.63
N GLN A 3 20.89 -10.85 23.50
CA GLN A 3 19.94 -10.10 24.30
C GLN A 3 19.05 -9.26 23.39
N ASN A 4 17.75 -9.42 23.55
CA ASN A 4 16.72 -8.68 22.84
C ASN A 4 16.53 -7.32 23.51
N SER A 5 17.29 -6.31 23.07
CA SER A 5 17.17 -4.93 23.54
C SER A 5 16.10 -4.18 22.74
N GLY A 6 14.83 -4.45 23.02
CA GLY A 6 13.70 -3.52 22.77
C GLY A 6 13.57 -2.85 21.39
N GLY A 7 14.16 -3.39 20.32
CA GLY A 7 14.14 -2.83 18.96
C GLY A 7 13.11 -3.50 18.08
N TYR A 8 12.65 -2.79 17.04
CA TYR A 8 11.78 -3.34 16.01
C TYR A 8 12.48 -4.52 15.31
N LYS A 9 11.79 -5.66 15.22
CA LYS A 9 12.35 -6.87 14.61
C LYS A 9 12.24 -6.78 13.10
N ASN A 10 13.39 -6.60 12.45
CA ASN A 10 13.48 -6.75 11.00
C ASN A 10 13.13 -8.20 10.61
N ARG A 11 12.51 -8.36 9.45
CA ARG A 11 12.17 -9.66 8.88
C ARG A 11 12.81 -9.78 7.51
N LEU A 12 13.27 -10.98 7.21
CA LEU A 12 13.81 -11.34 5.92
C LEU A 12 12.94 -12.45 5.32
N PHE A 13 12.64 -12.33 4.04
CA PHE A 13 11.99 -13.37 3.25
C PHE A 13 12.85 -13.72 2.04
N LEU A 14 12.96 -15.01 1.73
CA LEU A 14 13.73 -15.51 0.60
C LEU A 14 12.79 -16.03 -0.49
N GLY A 15 12.84 -15.43 -1.67
CA GLY A 15 12.06 -15.83 -2.84
C GLY A 15 12.63 -15.22 -4.12
N ASP A 16 12.39 -15.85 -5.25
CA ASP A 16 12.70 -15.27 -6.56
C ASP A 16 11.66 -14.19 -6.87
N PHE A 17 12.07 -12.94 -7.03
CA PHE A 17 11.15 -11.86 -7.42
C PHE A 17 11.33 -11.43 -8.87
N ASN A 18 12.51 -11.65 -9.47
CA ASN A 18 12.88 -11.10 -10.78
C ASN A 18 12.83 -12.13 -11.93
N ARG A 19 12.42 -13.38 -11.66
CA ARG A 19 12.31 -14.53 -12.58
C ARG A 19 13.63 -15.13 -13.05
N ASP A 20 14.74 -14.87 -12.37
CA ASP A 20 16.03 -15.48 -12.73
C ASP A 20 16.26 -16.87 -12.11
N LYS A 21 15.28 -17.37 -11.32
CA LYS A 21 15.32 -18.65 -10.58
C LYS A 21 16.37 -18.69 -9.45
N ILE A 22 16.91 -17.54 -9.07
CA ILE A 22 17.75 -17.32 -7.90
C ILE A 22 16.90 -16.63 -6.83
N LYS A 23 17.13 -16.95 -5.56
CA LYS A 23 16.37 -16.33 -4.47
C LYS A 23 16.95 -14.96 -4.15
N ASP A 24 16.09 -13.97 -4.08
CA ASP A 24 16.38 -12.64 -3.55
C ASP A 24 15.91 -12.52 -2.09
N VAL A 25 16.28 -11.42 -1.46
CA VAL A 25 15.92 -11.08 -0.08
C VAL A 25 14.95 -9.91 -0.08
N LEU A 26 13.71 -10.14 0.36
CA LEU A 26 12.82 -9.07 0.80
C LEU A 26 13.14 -8.75 2.27
N LEU A 27 13.56 -7.50 2.51
CA LEU A 27 13.78 -6.93 3.83
C LEU A 27 12.55 -6.14 4.26
N GLU A 28 12.00 -6.47 5.43
CA GLU A 28 11.00 -5.66 6.13
C GLU A 28 11.65 -5.04 7.37
N SER A 29 11.59 -3.71 7.50
CA SER A 29 12.17 -2.95 8.60
C SER A 29 11.14 -1.97 9.16
N PRO A 30 10.49 -2.27 10.31
CA PRO A 30 9.52 -1.36 10.90
C PRO A 30 10.18 -0.03 11.28
N THR A 31 9.56 1.10 10.93
CA THR A 31 10.11 2.46 11.14
C THR A 31 10.03 2.91 12.60
N GLY A 32 9.09 2.34 13.35
CA GLY A 32 8.90 2.59 14.76
C GLY A 32 8.15 3.85 15.16
N GLY A 33 7.56 4.55 14.19
CA GLY A 33 6.63 5.65 14.44
C GLY A 33 5.21 5.18 14.79
N SER A 34 4.40 6.08 15.35
CA SER A 34 2.99 5.83 15.69
C SER A 34 2.09 5.51 14.47
N GLY A 35 2.53 5.88 13.26
CA GLY A 35 1.85 5.54 12.00
C GLY A 35 1.97 4.06 11.61
N GLY A 36 2.80 3.27 12.30
CA GLY A 36 2.94 1.84 12.04
C GLY A 36 3.56 1.49 10.68
N PHE A 37 4.25 2.43 10.03
CA PHE A 37 4.85 2.22 8.72
C PHE A 37 6.03 1.25 8.80
N ILE A 38 6.15 0.43 7.76
CA ILE A 38 7.23 -0.54 7.58
C ILE A 38 7.95 -0.17 6.30
N SER A 39 9.28 -0.11 6.37
CA SER A 39 10.11 0.04 5.18
C SER A 39 10.40 -1.31 4.54
N TYR A 40 10.34 -1.38 3.22
CA TYR A 40 10.53 -2.60 2.44
C TYR A 40 11.58 -2.39 1.36
N GLY A 41 12.44 -3.37 1.10
CA GLY A 41 13.42 -3.35 0.00
C GLY A 41 13.75 -4.76 -0.47
N ILE A 42 14.18 -4.93 -1.73
CA ILE A 42 14.51 -6.23 -2.30
C ILE A 42 15.93 -6.20 -2.89
N TYR A 43 16.72 -7.20 -2.51
CA TYR A 43 18.14 -7.30 -2.83
C TYR A 43 18.47 -8.68 -3.36
N SER A 44 19.27 -8.72 -4.42
CA SER A 44 19.80 -9.95 -5.00
C SER A 44 21.25 -10.16 -4.58
N PHE A 45 21.71 -11.42 -4.65
CA PHE A 45 23.08 -11.82 -4.27
C PHE A 45 23.68 -12.80 -5.28
N VAL A 46 23.29 -12.70 -6.55
CA VAL A 46 23.82 -13.54 -7.64
C VAL A 46 25.35 -13.52 -7.62
N ASP A 47 25.97 -14.70 -7.70
CA ASP A 47 27.42 -14.88 -7.65
C ASP A 47 28.13 -14.24 -6.44
N ASN A 48 27.43 -14.11 -5.30
CA ASN A 48 27.88 -13.39 -4.09
C ASN A 48 28.11 -11.89 -4.30
N ASN A 49 27.54 -11.30 -5.36
CA ASN A 49 27.56 -9.87 -5.60
C ASN A 49 26.23 -9.25 -5.16
N PRO A 50 26.20 -8.41 -4.12
CA PRO A 50 24.97 -7.75 -3.67
C PRO A 50 24.50 -6.74 -4.72
N ASP A 51 23.24 -6.85 -5.12
CA ASP A 51 22.57 -5.92 -6.03
C ASP A 51 21.22 -5.48 -5.46
N THR A 52 20.77 -4.28 -5.84
CA THR A 52 19.50 -3.72 -5.39
C THR A 52 18.46 -3.83 -6.51
N ILE A 53 17.49 -4.73 -6.35
CA ILE A 53 16.35 -4.83 -7.27
C ILE A 53 15.42 -3.64 -7.09
N ILE A 54 15.11 -3.29 -5.83
CA ILE A 54 14.37 -2.07 -5.48
C ILE A 54 14.76 -1.63 -4.06
N SER A 55 15.07 -0.34 -3.91
CA SER A 55 15.60 0.21 -2.66
C SER A 55 14.52 0.29 -1.57
N LEU A 56 14.97 0.41 -0.31
CA LEU A 56 14.09 0.69 0.83
C LEU A 56 13.23 1.93 0.61
N GLU A 57 13.83 3.00 0.08
CA GLU A 57 13.12 4.25 -0.18
C GLU A 57 12.03 4.06 -1.22
N GLU A 58 12.37 3.43 -2.36
CA GLU A 58 11.47 3.35 -3.50
C GLU A 58 10.30 2.39 -3.26
N LEU A 59 10.55 1.21 -2.70
CA LEU A 59 9.48 0.24 -2.46
C LEU A 59 8.56 0.69 -1.31
N SER A 60 9.08 1.46 -0.34
CA SER A 60 8.28 1.97 0.79
C SER A 60 7.32 3.11 0.42
N LYS A 61 7.54 3.81 -0.71
CA LYS A 61 6.59 4.82 -1.22
C LYS A 61 5.20 4.22 -1.42
N GLY A 62 5.15 2.95 -1.82
CA GLY A 62 3.90 2.23 -2.01
C GLY A 62 3.33 2.42 -3.40
N VAL A 63 2.01 2.26 -3.50
CA VAL A 63 1.25 2.67 -4.68
C VAL A 63 0.63 4.02 -4.37
N ASP A 64 0.83 4.97 -5.28
CA ASP A 64 0.20 6.28 -5.20
C ASP A 64 -1.27 6.18 -5.60
N PHE A 65 -2.14 6.64 -4.71
CA PHE A 65 -3.56 6.79 -4.96
C PHE A 65 -3.92 8.25 -4.74
N GLU A 66 -4.71 8.78 -5.67
CA GLU A 66 -5.35 10.07 -5.50
C GLU A 66 -6.78 9.85 -5.05
N GLY A 67 -7.29 10.74 -4.21
CA GLY A 67 -8.67 10.64 -3.80
C GLY A 67 -9.28 11.97 -3.44
N GLU A 68 -10.59 12.04 -3.59
CA GLU A 68 -11.40 13.20 -3.28
C GLU A 68 -12.77 12.76 -2.77
N PHE A 69 -13.34 13.56 -1.88
CA PHE A 69 -14.76 13.42 -1.58
C PHE A 69 -15.57 13.95 -2.77
N ILE A 70 -16.66 13.25 -3.11
CA ILE A 70 -17.65 13.63 -4.12
C ILE A 70 -19.05 13.63 -3.51
N ASP A 71 -20.00 14.32 -4.16
CA ASP A 71 -21.39 14.42 -3.70
C ASP A 71 -22.06 13.05 -3.46
N GLY A 72 -22.99 13.04 -2.52
CA GLY A 72 -23.77 11.87 -2.13
C GLY A 72 -23.09 10.98 -1.09
N PHE A 73 -22.26 11.56 -0.21
CA PHE A 73 -21.49 10.84 0.81
C PHE A 73 -20.61 9.74 0.18
N LYS A 74 -19.76 10.13 -0.77
CA LYS A 74 -18.91 9.22 -1.53
C LYS A 74 -17.48 9.72 -1.59
N ALA A 75 -16.53 8.80 -1.69
CA ALA A 75 -15.16 9.10 -2.03
C ALA A 75 -14.83 8.53 -3.40
N HIS A 76 -14.22 9.32 -4.27
CA HIS A 76 -13.59 8.85 -5.50
C HIS A 76 -12.11 8.60 -5.23
N ILE A 77 -11.58 7.46 -5.67
CA ILE A 77 -10.18 7.09 -5.52
C ILE A 77 -9.68 6.59 -6.88
N SER A 78 -8.56 7.11 -7.34
CA SER A 78 -7.94 6.77 -8.62
C SER A 78 -6.48 6.39 -8.46
N ASN A 79 -5.95 5.70 -9.48
CA ASN A 79 -4.53 5.43 -9.64
C ASN A 79 -4.16 5.69 -11.10
N GLU A 80 -3.27 6.65 -11.33
CA GLU A 80 -2.87 7.07 -12.67
C GLU A 80 -2.11 5.97 -13.42
N GLU A 81 -1.22 5.23 -12.75
CA GLU A 81 -0.39 4.17 -13.37
C GLU A 81 -1.25 3.12 -14.09
N THR A 82 -2.38 2.76 -13.51
CA THR A 82 -3.31 1.75 -14.07
C THR A 82 -4.52 2.34 -14.77
N ASN A 83 -4.67 3.68 -14.77
CA ASN A 83 -5.87 4.39 -15.21
C ASN A 83 -7.16 3.80 -14.59
N SER A 84 -7.08 3.37 -13.34
CA SER A 84 -8.20 2.74 -12.63
C SER A 84 -8.79 3.71 -11.60
N ALA A 85 -10.09 3.60 -11.36
CA ALA A 85 -10.77 4.37 -10.35
C ALA A 85 -11.94 3.60 -9.74
N LEU A 86 -12.31 3.98 -8.53
CA LEU A 86 -13.43 3.40 -7.80
C LEU A 86 -14.12 4.46 -6.93
N THR A 87 -15.37 4.18 -6.59
CA THR A 87 -16.16 5.03 -5.70
C THR A 87 -16.55 4.25 -4.45
N ILE A 88 -16.21 4.79 -3.28
CA ILE A 88 -16.57 4.24 -1.97
C ILE A 88 -17.82 4.95 -1.47
N ASP A 89 -18.82 4.19 -1.03
CA ASP A 89 -19.98 4.72 -0.33
C ASP A 89 -19.64 4.94 1.15
N LEU A 90 -19.84 6.18 1.62
CA LEU A 90 -19.57 6.61 2.99
C LEU A 90 -20.84 6.83 3.80
N SER A 91 -21.99 6.35 3.31
CA SER A 91 -23.30 6.56 3.96
C SER A 91 -23.37 6.02 5.39
N ALA A 92 -22.61 4.97 5.71
CA ALA A 92 -22.51 4.43 7.08
C ALA A 92 -21.79 5.40 8.05
N LYS A 93 -21.04 6.36 7.53
CA LYS A 93 -20.21 7.32 8.27
C LYS A 93 -20.73 8.76 8.20
N LYS A 94 -21.96 9.00 7.72
CA LYS A 94 -22.55 10.35 7.60
C LYS A 94 -22.31 11.25 8.83
N PRO A 95 -22.49 10.80 10.09
CA PRO A 95 -22.29 11.66 11.26
C PRO A 95 -20.87 12.21 11.40
N ILE A 96 -19.86 11.58 10.78
CA ILE A 96 -18.46 12.04 10.79
C ILE A 96 -18.26 13.19 9.79
N TYR A 97 -19.05 13.25 8.72
CA TYR A 97 -18.79 14.12 7.58
C TYR A 97 -19.78 15.28 7.42
N ILE A 98 -20.99 15.18 7.98
CA ILE A 98 -21.97 16.27 7.94
C ILE A 98 -21.43 17.47 8.73
N GLY A 99 -21.47 18.66 8.12
CA GLY A 99 -20.99 19.91 8.69
C GLY A 99 -19.55 20.27 8.33
N ASP A 100 -18.69 19.27 8.12
CA ASP A 100 -17.27 19.48 7.78
C ASP A 100 -16.96 19.22 6.29
N VAL A 101 -17.59 18.20 5.71
CA VAL A 101 -17.40 17.79 4.31
C VAL A 101 -18.70 17.97 3.50
N TYR A 102 -19.83 17.56 4.07
CA TYR A 102 -21.14 17.59 3.40
C TYR A 102 -22.18 18.41 4.16
N ASP A 103 -23.20 18.91 3.46
CA ASP A 103 -24.47 19.27 4.09
C ASP A 103 -25.31 18.02 4.43
N ASN A 104 -26.52 18.22 4.95
CA ASN A 104 -27.41 17.12 5.35
C ASN A 104 -27.92 16.31 4.14
N GLU A 105 -27.96 16.94 2.97
CA GLU A 105 -28.39 16.38 1.70
C GLU A 105 -27.26 15.60 1.00
N GLY A 106 -26.02 15.70 1.51
CA GLY A 106 -24.85 15.01 0.98
C GLY A 106 -24.11 15.76 -0.11
N LYS A 107 -24.37 17.06 -0.28
CA LYS A 107 -23.62 17.92 -1.19
C LYS A 107 -22.35 18.41 -0.51
N LEU A 108 -21.24 18.41 -1.24
CA LEU A 108 -19.98 18.93 -0.73
C LEU A 108 -20.09 20.41 -0.37
N LEU A 109 -19.56 20.73 0.81
CA LEU A 109 -19.40 22.12 1.25
C LEU A 109 -18.23 22.80 0.54
N ARG A 110 -17.19 22.04 0.19
CA ARG A 110 -15.97 22.47 -0.53
C ARG A 110 -15.21 21.27 -1.09
N PRO A 111 -14.28 21.45 -2.03
CA PRO A 111 -13.34 20.40 -2.42
C PRO A 111 -12.49 19.95 -1.22
N VAL A 112 -12.45 18.64 -0.97
CA VAL A 112 -11.66 18.02 0.09
C VAL A 112 -10.94 16.81 -0.49
N GLY A 113 -9.60 16.84 -0.44
CA GLY A 113 -8.77 15.72 -0.86
C GLY A 113 -8.71 14.62 0.20
N ILE A 114 -8.38 13.42 -0.25
CA ILE A 114 -8.17 12.22 0.56
C ILE A 114 -6.70 11.85 0.45
N SER A 115 -6.09 11.50 1.58
CA SER A 115 -4.66 11.15 1.60
C SER A 115 -4.48 9.63 1.57
N ALA A 116 -3.53 9.18 0.75
CA ALA A 116 -2.96 7.85 0.85
C ALA A 116 -1.68 7.90 1.70
N SER A 117 -1.36 6.81 2.38
CA SER A 117 -0.07 6.64 3.06
C SER A 117 0.49 5.28 2.69
N GLY A 118 1.81 5.18 2.48
CA GLY A 118 2.52 3.97 2.02
C GLY A 118 2.19 2.68 2.80
N TYR A 119 2.76 1.56 2.37
CA TYR A 119 2.28 0.24 2.81
C TYR A 119 2.20 0.06 4.33
N GLN A 120 1.03 -0.34 4.83
CA GLN A 120 0.90 -0.85 6.20
C GLN A 120 1.36 -2.32 6.27
N LEU A 121 1.25 -3.03 5.16
CA LEU A 121 1.67 -4.42 5.01
C LEU A 121 2.05 -4.67 3.55
N LEU A 122 3.15 -5.37 3.33
CA LEU A 122 3.55 -5.89 2.03
C LEU A 122 3.87 -7.36 2.19
N ARG A 123 3.27 -8.22 1.38
CA ARG A 123 3.46 -9.68 1.45
C ARG A 123 4.02 -10.21 0.14
N PRO A 124 5.06 -11.05 0.18
CA PRO A 124 5.44 -11.85 -0.98
C PRO A 124 4.40 -12.96 -1.16
N ILE A 125 3.84 -13.08 -2.37
CA ILE A 125 2.87 -14.11 -2.73
C ILE A 125 3.23 -14.66 -4.12
N ASP A 126 3.41 -15.97 -4.22
CA ASP A 126 3.47 -16.68 -5.50
C ASP A 126 2.03 -17.03 -5.92
N TYR A 127 1.41 -16.16 -6.71
CA TYR A 127 -0.03 -16.24 -6.99
C TYR A 127 -0.38 -17.35 -8.00
N ASP A 128 0.48 -17.55 -9.01
CA ASP A 128 0.29 -18.53 -10.09
C ASP A 128 1.06 -19.84 -9.87
N ARG A 129 1.85 -19.94 -8.80
CA ARG A 129 2.68 -21.10 -8.41
C ARG A 129 3.80 -21.37 -9.41
N ASP A 130 4.33 -20.33 -10.06
CA ASP A 130 5.44 -20.42 -11.00
C ASP A 130 6.84 -20.36 -10.32
N GLY A 131 6.86 -20.19 -8.99
CA GLY A 131 8.06 -20.05 -8.17
C GLY A 131 8.59 -18.63 -8.05
N THR A 132 7.97 -17.66 -8.73
CA THR A 132 8.26 -16.23 -8.65
C THR A 132 7.24 -15.56 -7.73
N TYR A 133 7.70 -14.65 -6.89
CA TYR A 133 6.84 -13.93 -5.95
C TYR A 133 6.42 -12.58 -6.50
N GLU A 134 5.12 -12.33 -6.49
CA GLU A 134 4.54 -10.99 -6.54
C GLU A 134 4.51 -10.33 -5.15
N LEU A 135 4.26 -9.03 -5.12
CA LEU A 135 4.09 -8.25 -3.91
C LEU A 135 2.64 -7.82 -3.75
N GLU A 136 1.95 -8.35 -2.73
CA GLU A 136 0.62 -7.90 -2.33
C GLU A 136 0.74 -6.85 -1.22
N GLY A 137 0.51 -5.59 -1.59
CA GLY A 137 0.59 -4.43 -0.72
C GLY A 137 -0.77 -3.94 -0.25
N TYR A 138 -0.83 -3.50 0.99
CA TYR A 138 -2.01 -2.91 1.63
C TYR A 138 -1.73 -1.44 1.93
N THR A 139 -2.59 -0.56 1.42
CA THR A 139 -2.49 0.90 1.53
C THR A 139 -3.79 1.46 2.09
N ARG A 140 -3.73 2.06 3.27
CA ARG A 140 -4.84 2.71 3.94
C ARG A 140 -5.04 4.10 3.37
N ILE A 141 -6.27 4.37 3.01
CA ILE A 141 -6.72 5.66 2.49
C ILE A 141 -7.48 6.35 3.62
N THR A 142 -7.02 7.54 4.02
CA THR A 142 -7.59 8.29 5.15
C THR A 142 -8.32 9.53 4.70
N GLY A 143 -9.46 9.81 5.35
CA GLY A 143 -10.30 10.97 5.09
C GLY A 143 -9.85 12.19 5.90
N ILE A 144 -10.79 12.80 6.62
CA ILE A 144 -10.60 14.08 7.32
C ILE A 144 -9.64 14.01 8.53
N ALA A 145 -9.31 12.79 8.98
CA ALA A 145 -8.38 12.54 10.06
C ALA A 145 -7.64 11.22 9.83
N ASN A 146 -6.45 11.06 10.42
CA ASN A 146 -5.67 9.82 10.32
C ASN A 146 -6.40 8.59 10.89
N SER A 147 -7.33 8.77 11.82
CA SER A 147 -8.19 7.70 12.35
C SER A 147 -9.36 7.35 11.43
N ASP A 148 -9.76 8.26 10.53
CA ASP A 148 -10.84 8.01 9.58
C ASP A 148 -10.33 7.25 8.36
N THR A 149 -10.40 5.92 8.43
CA THR A 149 -10.04 5.05 7.31
C THR A 149 -11.19 4.98 6.31
N VAL A 150 -11.05 5.63 5.16
CA VAL A 150 -12.02 5.60 4.05
C VAL A 150 -12.04 4.24 3.37
N ALA A 151 -10.87 3.69 3.05
CA ALA A 151 -10.72 2.39 2.41
C ALA A 151 -9.35 1.78 2.72
N VAL A 152 -9.22 0.48 2.49
CA VAL A 152 -7.92 -0.17 2.35
C VAL A 152 -7.80 -0.70 0.93
N MET A 153 -6.83 -0.14 0.21
CA MET A 153 -6.46 -0.54 -1.14
C MET A 153 -5.48 -1.70 -1.08
N ILE A 154 -5.71 -2.70 -1.93
CA ILE A 154 -4.84 -3.87 -2.09
C ILE A 154 -4.29 -3.85 -3.51
N SER A 155 -2.98 -3.73 -3.62
CA SER A 155 -2.25 -3.77 -4.90
C SER A 155 -1.47 -5.07 -5.02
N LEU A 156 -1.50 -5.72 -6.19
CA LEU A 156 -0.59 -6.80 -6.55
C LEU A 156 0.41 -6.27 -7.57
N ARG A 157 1.71 -6.30 -7.24
CA ARG A 157 2.79 -5.87 -8.12
C ARG A 157 3.66 -7.04 -8.56
N LYS A 158 4.06 -7.04 -9.82
CA LYS A 158 4.89 -8.09 -10.44
C LYS A 158 6.14 -7.45 -11.01
N TYR A 159 7.29 -8.08 -10.87
CA TYR A 159 8.51 -7.59 -11.49
C TYR A 159 8.49 -7.91 -12.98
N GLU A 160 8.58 -6.91 -13.85
CA GLU A 160 8.65 -7.07 -15.30
C GLU A 160 9.60 -6.03 -15.87
N GLU A 161 10.41 -6.43 -16.85
CA GLU A 161 11.32 -5.53 -17.59
C GLU A 161 12.18 -4.61 -16.69
N GLY A 162 12.67 -5.14 -15.57
CA GLY A 162 13.56 -4.41 -14.67
C GLY A 162 12.87 -3.61 -13.55
N LYS A 163 11.53 -3.66 -13.43
CA LYS A 163 10.79 -2.90 -12.40
C LYS A 163 9.54 -3.62 -11.91
N PHE A 164 9.05 -3.25 -10.73
CA PHE A 164 7.74 -3.70 -10.25
C PHE A 164 6.61 -2.86 -10.84
N ILE A 165 5.76 -3.48 -11.66
CA ILE A 165 4.55 -2.88 -12.22
C ILE A 165 3.30 -3.31 -11.46
N ILE A 166 2.27 -2.48 -11.43
CA ILE A 166 0.98 -2.84 -10.84
C ILE A 166 0.21 -3.75 -11.80
N ASN A 167 -0.06 -4.99 -11.38
CA ASN A 167 -0.85 -5.96 -12.13
C ASN A 167 -2.35 -5.89 -11.75
N ARG A 168 -2.67 -5.57 -10.49
CA ARG A 168 -4.05 -5.53 -10.01
C ARG A 168 -4.21 -4.57 -8.84
N ILE A 169 -5.34 -3.86 -8.80
CA ILE A 169 -5.81 -3.08 -7.65
C ILE A 169 -7.21 -3.53 -7.26
N LYS A 170 -7.50 -3.55 -5.96
CA LYS A 170 -8.84 -3.79 -5.39
C LYS A 170 -9.01 -2.94 -4.13
N ALA A 171 -10.24 -2.59 -3.79
CA ALA A 171 -10.56 -1.98 -2.51
C ALA A 171 -11.24 -2.99 -1.59
N THR A 172 -10.96 -2.88 -0.29
CA THR A 172 -11.80 -3.48 0.76
C THR A 172 -12.45 -2.36 1.56
N SER A 173 -13.77 -2.42 1.69
CA SER A 173 -14.50 -1.61 2.65
C SER A 173 -14.63 -2.40 3.95
N TYR A 174 -14.30 -1.77 5.08
CA TYR A 174 -14.79 -2.25 6.37
C TYR A 174 -16.26 -1.82 6.45
N MET A 175 -17.15 -2.82 6.46
CA MET A 175 -18.56 -2.63 6.86
C MET A 175 -18.64 -2.41 8.37
#